data_AF-A0A357CAA2-F1
#
_entry.id   AF-A0A357CAA2-F1
#
_cell.length_a   1.000
_cell.length_b   1.000
_cell.length_c   1.000
_cell.angle_alpha   90.00
_cell.angle_beta   90.00
_cell.angle_gamma   90.00
#
_symmetry.space_group_name_H-M   'P 1'
#
loop_
_entity.id
_entity.type
_entity.pdbx_description
1 polymer ?
#
loop_
_entity_poly.entity_id
_entity_poly.type
_entity_poly.pdbx_seq_one_letter_code
_entity_poly.pdbx_strand_id
1 'polypeptide(L)'
;MRRSSYFARRPDELELIPEKKGFHGKATVFVYEDQREAEAAFIAAQIKELLAAGRKPGDIVILMRSLNPAKAYEDALLKEGIPYQTSGGIGFYDREEIQDILSYLRLVEDPLDEMALIRVLSRPPYAVSDRFLAEVAA
;
A
#
# COMPACT_ATOMS: atom_id res chain seq x y z
N MET A 1 6.22 17.58 -10.50
CA MET A 1 7.60 17.79 -9.99
C MET A 1 8.55 17.06 -10.95
N ARG A 2 9.28 17.77 -11.82
CA ARG A 2 10.25 17.12 -12.73
C ARG A 2 11.38 16.52 -11.88
N ARG A 3 11.66 15.23 -12.03
CA ARG A 3 12.87 14.60 -11.46
C ARG A 3 14.07 15.41 -11.96
N SER A 4 14.84 16.00 -11.05
CA SER A 4 16.04 16.75 -11.42
C SER A 4 16.98 15.80 -12.16
N SER A 5 17.39 16.15 -13.38
CA SER A 5 18.36 15.38 -14.19
C SER A 5 19.76 15.33 -13.56
N TYR A 6 19.92 15.93 -12.39
CA TYR A 6 21.08 15.86 -11.52
C TYR A 6 21.28 14.44 -10.94
N PHE A 7 20.23 13.81 -10.42
CA PHE A 7 20.32 12.49 -9.76
C PHE A 7 20.56 11.33 -10.74
N ALA A 8 20.07 11.45 -11.98
CA ALA A 8 20.17 10.39 -12.98
C ALA A 8 21.58 10.25 -13.59
N ARG A 9 22.43 11.30 -13.50
CA ARG A 9 23.70 11.35 -14.23
C ARG A 9 24.93 10.97 -13.40
N ARG A 10 24.80 10.90 -12.07
CA ARG A 10 25.93 10.73 -11.13
C ARG A 10 25.53 9.88 -9.91
N PRO A 11 25.15 8.60 -10.12
CA PRO A 11 24.77 7.71 -9.02
C PRO A 11 25.89 7.57 -7.99
N ASP A 12 27.14 7.57 -8.44
CA ASP A 12 28.33 7.36 -7.60
C ASP A 12 28.66 8.57 -6.69
N GLU A 13 28.10 9.75 -7.00
CA GLU A 13 28.28 10.98 -6.21
C GLU A 13 27.15 11.16 -5.16
N LEU A 14 26.18 10.26 -5.09
CA LEU A 14 25.06 10.35 -4.15
C LEU A 14 25.47 9.79 -2.78
N GLU A 15 25.80 10.69 -1.86
CA GLU A 15 26.01 10.36 -0.46
C GLU A 15 24.73 10.62 0.35
N LEU A 16 24.31 9.64 1.14
CA LEU A 16 23.19 9.80 2.07
C LEU A 16 23.71 10.41 3.37
N ILE A 17 23.38 11.68 3.59
CA ILE A 17 23.74 12.41 4.81
C ILE A 17 22.60 12.27 5.82
N PRO A 18 22.80 11.59 6.97
CA PRO A 18 21.76 11.46 7.98
C PRO A 18 21.50 12.81 8.66
N GLU A 19 20.24 13.24 8.68
CA GLU A 19 19.83 14.51 9.31
C GLU A 19 19.91 14.45 10.85
N LYS A 20 19.70 13.25 11.44
CA LYS A 20 19.86 13.01 12.88
C LYS A 20 21.16 12.26 13.19
N LYS A 21 21.88 12.73 14.22
CA LYS A 21 23.05 12.03 14.78
C LYS A 21 22.65 10.63 15.27
N GLY A 22 23.39 9.60 14.87
CA GLY A 22 23.26 8.23 15.41
C GLY A 22 23.15 7.10 14.38
N PHE A 23 22.97 7.39 13.09
CA PHE A 23 23.08 6.35 12.06
C PHE A 23 24.55 6.12 11.70
N HIS A 24 25.08 4.94 12.06
CA HIS A 24 26.45 4.51 11.74
C HIS A 24 26.46 3.35 10.71
N GLY A 25 25.32 3.10 10.06
CA GLY A 25 25.19 2.04 9.06
C GLY A 25 25.74 2.45 7.69
N LYS A 26 26.09 1.45 6.88
CA LYS A 26 26.41 1.66 5.47
C LYS A 26 25.12 1.85 4.68
N ALA A 27 24.97 2.97 4.00
CA ALA A 27 23.90 3.17 3.04
C ALA A 27 24.44 2.92 1.62
N THR A 28 23.62 2.38 0.74
CA THR A 28 23.99 2.16 -0.67
C THR A 28 22.87 2.71 -1.54
N VAL A 29 23.25 3.50 -2.53
CA VAL A 29 22.32 4.16 -3.44
C VAL A 29 22.36 3.43 -4.78
N PHE A 30 21.18 3.07 -5.27
CA PHE A 30 20.99 2.50 -6.60
C PHE A 30 20.10 3.44 -7.41
N VAL A 31 20.43 3.62 -8.68
CA VAL A 31 19.64 4.41 -9.63
C VAL A 31 19.12 3.48 -10.71
N TYR A 32 17.80 3.40 -10.82
CA TYR A 32 17.11 2.69 -11.88
C TYR A 32 16.52 3.70 -12.87
N GLU A 33 16.58 3.37 -14.16
CA GLU A 33 15.66 3.96 -15.14
C GLU A 33 14.22 3.54 -14.80
N ASP A 34 13.21 4.14 -15.44
CA ASP A 34 11.78 4.02 -15.05
C ASP A 34 11.20 2.61 -15.32
N GLN A 35 11.76 1.58 -14.69
CA GLN A 35 11.43 0.16 -14.75
C GLN A 35 11.26 -0.37 -13.33
N ARG A 36 10.05 -0.18 -12.78
CA ARG A 36 9.72 -0.58 -11.40
C ARG A 36 9.87 -2.07 -11.16
N GLU A 37 9.59 -2.90 -12.17
CA GLU A 37 9.72 -4.34 -12.10
C GLU A 37 11.19 -4.75 -11.91
N ALA A 38 12.12 -4.06 -12.57
CA ALA A 38 13.56 -4.30 -12.43
C ALA A 38 14.06 -3.88 -11.04
N GLU A 39 13.63 -2.71 -10.55
CA GLU A 39 13.91 -2.26 -9.18
C GLU A 39 13.38 -3.26 -8.14
N ALA A 40 12.12 -3.70 -8.29
CA ALA A 40 11.50 -4.66 -7.39
C ALA A 40 12.22 -6.01 -7.37
N ALA A 41 12.59 -6.54 -8.55
CA ALA A 41 13.34 -7.79 -8.66
C ALA A 41 14.72 -7.69 -8.00
N PHE A 42 15.41 -6.55 -8.18
CA PHE A 42 16.67 -6.30 -7.52
C PHE A 42 16.53 -6.26 -5.99
N ILE A 43 15.56 -5.50 -5.47
CA ILE A 43 15.32 -5.42 -4.03
C ILE A 43 15.00 -6.81 -3.45
N ALA A 44 14.18 -7.61 -4.13
CA ALA A 44 13.88 -8.98 -3.69
C ALA A 44 15.15 -9.85 -3.65
N ALA A 45 16.03 -9.76 -4.64
CA ALA A 45 17.31 -10.46 -4.64
C ALA A 45 18.20 -10.05 -3.46
N GLN A 46 18.33 -8.75 -3.18
CA GLN A 46 19.10 -8.24 -2.03
C GLN A 46 18.52 -8.73 -0.70
N ILE A 47 17.19 -8.74 -0.56
CA ILE A 47 16.53 -9.26 0.64
C ILE A 47 16.83 -10.75 0.79
N LYS A 48 16.77 -11.53 -0.29
CA LYS A 48 17.08 -12.97 -0.26
C LYS A 48 18.51 -13.23 0.22
N GLU A 49 19.49 -12.44 -0.22
CA GLU A 49 20.87 -12.53 0.26
C GLU A 49 20.97 -12.22 1.76
N LEU A 50 20.27 -11.19 2.23
CA LEU A 50 20.23 -10.84 3.67
C LEU A 50 19.62 -11.97 4.51
N LEU A 51 18.53 -12.59 4.03
CA LEU A 51 17.90 -13.73 4.69
C LEU A 51 18.83 -14.95 4.71
N ALA A 52 19.52 -15.23 3.61
CA ALA A 52 20.52 -16.29 3.53
C ALA A 52 21.71 -16.05 4.48
N ALA A 53 22.06 -14.78 4.73
CA ALA A 53 23.05 -14.38 5.73
C ALA A 53 22.52 -14.40 7.18
N GLY A 54 21.28 -14.86 7.41
CA GLY A 54 20.69 -15.06 8.74
C GLY A 54 19.91 -13.86 9.29
N ARG A 55 19.64 -12.82 8.49
CA ARG A 55 18.71 -11.76 8.90
C ARG A 55 17.28 -12.29 8.97
N LYS A 56 16.48 -11.75 9.88
CA LYS A 56 15.07 -12.11 9.99
C LYS A 56 14.25 -11.21 9.05
N PRO A 57 13.14 -11.71 8.45
CA PRO A 57 12.25 -10.88 7.64
C PRO A 57 11.76 -9.62 8.36
N GLY A 58 11.47 -9.72 9.67
CA GLY A 58 11.01 -8.58 10.48
C GLY A 58 12.04 -7.49 10.72
N ASP A 59 13.31 -7.71 10.38
CA ASP A 59 14.37 -6.70 10.48
C ASP A 59 14.47 -5.84 9.20
N ILE A 60 13.66 -6.14 8.18
CA ILE A 60 13.74 -5.55 6.85
C ILE A 60 12.44 -4.79 6.57
N VAL A 61 12.57 -3.53 6.14
CA VAL A 61 11.43 -2.70 5.74
C VAL A 61 11.69 -2.06 4.38
N ILE A 62 10.68 -2.11 3.50
CA ILE A 62 10.68 -1.39 2.22
C ILE A 62 9.86 -0.12 2.42
N LEU A 63 10.52 1.02 2.38
CA LEU A 63 9.87 2.33 2.49
C LEU A 63 9.71 2.95 1.10
N MET A 64 8.49 3.27 0.74
CA MET A 64 8.16 3.89 -0.54
C MET A 64 7.42 5.20 -0.32
N ARG A 65 7.61 6.15 -1.25
CA ARG A 65 6.95 7.46 -1.19
C ARG A 65 5.42 7.36 -1.33
N SER A 66 4.94 6.36 -2.07
CA SER A 66 3.52 6.09 -2.31
C SER A 66 3.33 4.59 -2.48
N LEU A 67 2.22 4.07 -1.94
CA LEU A 67 1.84 2.64 -2.03
C LEU A 67 1.27 2.24 -3.39
N ASN A 68 1.13 3.19 -4.31
CA ASN A 68 0.75 2.91 -5.70
C ASN A 68 2.00 3.04 -6.60
N PRO A 69 2.56 1.95 -7.15
CA PRO A 69 2.10 0.56 -7.19
C PRO A 69 2.99 -0.36 -6.35
N ALA A 70 2.56 -0.69 -5.14
CA ALA A 70 3.21 -1.68 -4.29
C ALA A 70 3.26 -3.09 -4.94
N LYS A 71 2.34 -3.35 -5.87
CA LYS A 71 2.17 -4.65 -6.54
C LYS A 71 3.45 -5.21 -7.16
N ALA A 72 4.28 -4.38 -7.80
CA ALA A 72 5.52 -4.85 -8.42
C ALA A 72 6.49 -5.43 -7.37
N TYR A 73 6.56 -4.82 -6.19
CA TYR A 73 7.38 -5.32 -5.08
C TYR A 73 6.75 -6.56 -4.44
N GLU A 74 5.44 -6.58 -4.25
CA GLU A 74 4.72 -7.75 -3.74
C GLU A 74 4.90 -8.98 -4.64
N ASP A 75 4.73 -8.82 -5.96
CA ASP A 75 4.89 -9.88 -6.95
C ASP A 75 6.35 -10.38 -6.97
N ALA A 76 7.34 -9.49 -6.84
CA ALA A 76 8.76 -9.87 -6.77
C ALA A 76 9.11 -10.65 -5.48
N LEU A 77 8.62 -10.20 -4.32
CA LEU A 77 8.80 -10.91 -3.05
C LEU A 77 8.13 -12.28 -3.08
N LEU A 78 6.92 -12.37 -3.63
CA LEU A 78 6.19 -13.62 -3.80
C LEU A 78 6.93 -14.60 -4.70
N LYS A 79 7.47 -14.14 -5.84
CA LYS A 79 8.25 -14.95 -6.77
C LYS A 79 9.49 -15.56 -6.12
N GLU A 80 10.14 -14.83 -5.22
CA GLU A 80 11.30 -15.31 -4.47
C GLU A 80 10.95 -16.11 -3.21
N GLY A 81 9.66 -16.28 -2.89
CA GLY A 81 9.19 -17.00 -1.70
C GLY A 81 9.48 -16.25 -0.39
N ILE A 82 9.64 -14.93 -0.45
CA ILE A 82 9.97 -14.10 0.71
C ILE A 82 8.67 -13.74 1.45
N PRO A 83 8.51 -14.06 2.74
CA PRO A 83 7.35 -13.65 3.51
C PRO A 83 7.35 -12.12 3.68
N TYR A 84 6.21 -11.49 3.39
CA TYR A 84 6.05 -10.04 3.50
C TYR A 84 4.71 -9.66 4.14
N GLN A 85 4.66 -8.43 4.67
CA GLN A 85 3.45 -7.81 5.15
C GLN A 85 3.38 -6.39 4.60
N THR A 86 2.26 -6.06 3.95
CA THR A 86 2.02 -4.70 3.46
C THR A 86 1.22 -3.91 4.51
N SER A 87 1.72 -2.75 4.92
CA SER A 87 1.00 -1.80 5.77
C SER A 87 0.56 -0.58 4.95
N GLY A 88 -0.74 -0.26 4.96
CA GLY A 88 -1.28 0.95 4.32
C GLY A 88 -2.04 0.77 3.00
N GLY A 89 -2.41 -0.46 2.62
CA GLY A 89 -3.38 -0.70 1.54
C GLY A 89 -4.79 -0.19 1.89
N ILE A 90 -5.79 -0.45 1.04
CA ILE A 90 -7.21 -0.30 1.42
C ILE A 90 -7.38 -1.05 2.74
N GLY A 91 -7.70 -0.34 3.82
CA GLY A 91 -7.79 -0.94 5.14
C GLY A 91 -8.77 -2.10 5.09
N PHE A 92 -8.57 -3.12 5.95
CA PHE A 92 -9.53 -4.22 6.06
C PHE A 92 -10.97 -3.69 6.16
N TYR A 93 -11.17 -2.64 6.96
CA TYR A 93 -12.46 -1.98 7.12
C TYR A 93 -12.88 -1.11 5.93
N ASP A 94 -11.98 -0.65 5.08
CA ASP A 94 -12.34 0.20 3.92
C ASP A 94 -12.85 -0.61 2.73
N ARG A 95 -12.74 -1.94 2.79
CA ARG A 95 -13.27 -2.85 1.77
C ARG A 95 -14.78 -2.74 1.68
N GLU A 96 -15.30 -2.74 0.45
CA GLU A 96 -16.73 -2.53 0.21
C GLU A 96 -17.58 -3.60 0.90
N GLU A 97 -17.16 -4.86 0.86
CA GLU A 97 -17.84 -5.98 1.50
C GLU A 97 -17.90 -5.84 3.04
N ILE A 98 -16.84 -5.26 3.64
CA ILE A 98 -16.81 -5.04 5.09
C ILE A 98 -17.71 -3.87 5.46
N GLN A 99 -17.66 -2.78 4.69
CA GLN A 99 -18.55 -1.64 4.88
C GLN A 99 -20.03 -1.99 4.69
N ASP A 100 -20.35 -2.90 3.77
CA ASP A 100 -21.73 -3.39 3.57
C ASP A 100 -22.23 -4.11 4.83
N ILE A 101 -21.47 -5.07 5.36
CA ILE A 101 -21.84 -5.80 6.59
C ILE A 101 -21.93 -4.85 7.79
N LEU A 102 -20.98 -3.92 7.93
CA LEU A 102 -21.02 -2.91 8.99
C LEU A 102 -22.28 -2.05 8.92
N SER A 103 -22.76 -1.74 7.71
CA SER A 103 -23.99 -0.96 7.54
C SER A 103 -25.23 -1.76 7.97
N TYR A 104 -25.29 -3.06 7.67
CA TYR A 104 -26.34 -3.91 8.23
C TYR A 104 -26.33 -3.95 9.76
N LEU A 105 -25.15 -4.09 10.38
CA LEU A 105 -25.03 -4.12 11.84
C LEU A 105 -25.43 -2.78 12.48
N ARG A 106 -25.05 -1.66 11.86
CA ARG A 106 -25.46 -0.32 12.29
C ARG A 106 -26.98 -0.15 12.26
N LEU A 107 -27.67 -0.68 11.24
CA LEU A 107 -29.14 -0.64 11.20
C LEU A 107 -29.82 -1.55 12.23
N VAL A 108 -29.16 -2.62 12.67
CA VAL A 108 -29.66 -3.47 13.76
C VAL A 108 -29.57 -2.73 15.10
N GLU A 109 -28.50 -1.94 15.30
CA GLU A 109 -28.32 -1.12 16.50
C GLU A 109 -29.20 0.13 16.49
N ASP A 110 -29.17 0.89 15.39
CA ASP A 110 -29.94 2.10 15.15
C ASP A 110 -30.64 2.04 13.79
N PRO A 111 -31.94 1.67 13.77
CA PRO A 111 -32.74 1.65 12.54
C PRO A 111 -32.90 3.01 11.86
N LEU A 112 -32.53 4.12 12.52
CA LEU A 112 -32.60 5.49 11.98
C LEU A 112 -31.27 5.99 11.41
N ASP A 113 -30.23 5.15 11.32
CA ASP A 113 -28.98 5.50 10.67
C ASP A 113 -29.14 5.63 9.15
N GLU A 114 -29.45 6.85 8.70
CA GLU A 114 -29.72 7.18 7.29
C GLU A 114 -28.57 6.78 6.36
N MET A 115 -27.32 6.94 6.81
CA MET A 115 -26.14 6.63 5.98
C MET A 115 -25.98 5.12 5.79
N ALA A 116 -26.21 4.34 6.86
CA ALA A 116 -26.21 2.89 6.77
C ALA A 116 -27.39 2.38 5.91
N LEU A 117 -28.57 3.01 6.04
CA LEU A 117 -29.76 2.67 5.27
C LEU A 117 -29.56 2.90 3.77
N ILE A 118 -29.08 4.08 3.39
CA ILE A 118 -28.76 4.42 2.00
C ILE A 118 -27.79 3.38 1.42
N ARG A 119 -26.70 3.07 2.14
CA ARG A 119 -25.72 2.10 1.68
C ARG A 119 -26.32 0.71 1.45
N VAL A 120 -27.11 0.20 2.40
CA VAL A 120 -27.75 -1.12 2.30
C VAL A 120 -28.73 -1.16 1.13
N LEU A 121 -29.55 -0.13 0.93
CA LEU A 121 -30.52 -0.08 -0.16
C LEU A 121 -29.88 0.08 -1.54
N SER A 122 -28.79 0.85 -1.65
CA SER A 122 -28.09 1.06 -2.93
C SER A 122 -27.26 -0.15 -3.40
N ARG A 123 -27.05 -1.17 -2.56
CA ARG A 123 -26.22 -2.36 -2.87
C ARG A 123 -27.09 -3.61 -3.06
N PRO A 124 -26.56 -4.68 -3.70
CA PRO A 124 -27.26 -5.96 -3.76
C PRO A 124 -27.62 -6.48 -2.36
N PRO A 125 -28.79 -7.11 -2.17
CA PRO A 125 -29.74 -7.55 -3.21
C PRO A 125 -30.77 -6.49 -3.63
N TYR A 126 -30.82 -5.32 -3.00
CA TYR A 126 -31.88 -4.33 -3.22
C TYR A 126 -31.62 -3.45 -4.44
N ALA A 127 -30.39 -2.92 -4.57
CA ALA A 127 -29.94 -2.11 -5.70
C ALA A 127 -30.92 -0.98 -6.09
N VAL A 128 -31.46 -0.29 -5.07
CA VAL A 128 -32.39 0.82 -5.24
C VAL A 128 -31.67 2.01 -5.87
N SER A 129 -32.31 2.62 -6.87
CA SER A 129 -31.74 3.78 -7.58
C SER A 129 -31.67 5.01 -6.67
N ASP A 130 -30.61 5.82 -6.83
CA ASP A 130 -30.42 7.09 -6.11
C ASP A 130 -31.63 8.03 -6.23
N ARG A 131 -32.29 8.03 -7.39
CA ARG A 131 -33.51 8.83 -7.61
C ARG A 131 -34.62 8.47 -6.63
N PHE A 132 -34.89 7.18 -6.46
CA PHE A 132 -35.92 6.70 -5.55
C PHE A 132 -35.56 7.02 -4.09
N LEU A 133 -34.29 6.86 -3.72
CA LEU A 133 -33.81 7.22 -2.38
C LEU A 133 -34.00 8.72 -2.09
N ALA A 134 -33.71 9.58 -3.07
CA ALA A 134 -33.93 11.02 -2.95
C ALA A 134 -35.43 11.38 -2.84
N GLU A 135 -36.32 10.67 -3.54
CA GLU A 135 -37.77 10.87 -3.45
C GLU A 135 -38.33 10.48 -2.07
N VAL A 136 -37.77 9.46 -1.41
CA VAL A 136 -38.19 9.00 -0.08
C VAL A 136 -37.61 9.85 1.07
N ALA A 137 -36.44 10.46 0.86
CA ALA A 137 -35.79 11.30 1.86
C ALA A 137 -36.34 12.74 1.94
N ALA A 138 -37.20 13.14 0.98
CA ALA A 138 -37.82 14.47 0.91
C ALA A 138 -39.11 14.55 1.73
#